data_AF-K2CJQ3-F1
#
_entry.id   AF-K2CJQ3-F1
#
_cell.length_a   1.000
_cell.length_b   1.000
_cell.length_c   1.000
_cell.angle_alpha   90.00
_cell.angle_beta   90.00
_cell.angle_gamma   90.00
#
_symmetry.space_group_name_H-M   'P 1'
#
loop_
_entity.id
_entity.type
_entity.pdbx_description
1 polymer ?
#
loop_
_entity_poly.entity_id
_entity_poly.type
_entity_poly.pdbx_seq_one_letter_code
_entity_poly.pdbx_strand_id
1 'polypeptide(L)'
;MQRLEGEPQLVSSNSFRVEHRPDVTAPEMHDDIISYLGEFRFQVQKYDYNLSLSRQGDRWRLGDTYRGEPMTTKAHRAMMERIAWGEPTHREEAEFTGLTFLEQQLADAQTGDSIIWFSPPGPKSQGYGDYGFGFEGRVISENEDKKSIRMTANRFERPTLEQFNEVFRHLVGSGFNGQHADDFLRMPVVIKGGLSNEFIELVFANSFEFDYDPNERVRFDAVIKHRIRPLINEYMHSQKDMSISDRIKSIHAMENIVTEARRNLSSEIVLLERKVLTLADARAQYGHQPEKVEGSCPVKSNNPLSLEGGSGGLSAILLKLPEDQHGAREVYCKACRKYSIRPQGRLLDRCQTEKCPDPTYIACGPKAMVA
;
A
#
# COMPACT_ATOMS: atom_id res chain seq x y z
N MET A 1 32.71 -17.93 1.86
CA MET A 1 31.69 -17.26 2.72
C MET A 1 30.33 -17.75 2.25
N GLN A 2 29.80 -18.80 2.87
CA GLN A 2 28.50 -19.40 2.51
C GLN A 2 27.39 -18.42 2.91
N ARG A 3 26.57 -17.97 1.96
CA ARG A 3 25.35 -17.20 2.25
C ARG A 3 24.34 -18.15 2.88
N LEU A 4 23.80 -17.77 4.04
CA LEU A 4 22.69 -18.47 4.66
C LEU A 4 21.45 -18.30 3.76
N GLU A 5 20.86 -19.42 3.35
CA GLU A 5 19.58 -19.46 2.67
C GLU A 5 18.50 -18.93 3.63
N GLY A 6 17.79 -17.85 3.25
CA GLY A 6 16.59 -17.41 3.98
C GLY A 6 16.49 -15.93 4.36
N GLU A 7 17.48 -15.07 4.05
CA GLU A 7 17.37 -13.64 4.38
C GLU A 7 16.42 -12.89 3.42
N PRO A 8 15.43 -12.11 3.93
CA PRO A 8 14.58 -11.28 3.09
C PRO A 8 15.38 -10.19 2.36
N GLN A 9 15.10 -9.97 1.07
CA GLN A 9 15.75 -8.91 0.29
C GLN A 9 14.72 -7.86 -0.15
N LEU A 10 14.95 -6.61 0.27
CA LEU A 10 14.15 -5.47 -0.18
C LEU A 10 14.61 -5.02 -1.57
N VAL A 11 13.70 -5.01 -2.54
CA VAL A 11 13.90 -4.40 -3.85
C VAL A 11 12.87 -3.31 -4.01
N SER A 12 13.29 -2.09 -4.30
CA SER A 12 12.37 -0.97 -4.45
C SER A 12 12.74 -0.03 -5.59
N SER A 13 11.71 0.50 -6.25
CA SER A 13 11.76 1.74 -7.02
C SER A 13 11.33 2.89 -6.09
N ASN A 14 11.48 4.13 -6.55
CA ASN A 14 11.00 5.31 -5.81
C ASN A 14 9.49 5.30 -5.55
N SER A 15 8.77 4.40 -6.20
CA SER A 15 7.32 4.40 -6.24
C SER A 15 6.68 3.06 -5.88
N PHE A 16 7.46 1.97 -5.94
CA PHE A 16 7.00 0.61 -5.69
C PHE A 16 8.02 -0.17 -4.88
N ARG A 17 7.57 -0.81 -3.81
CA ARG A 17 8.41 -1.71 -3.01
C ARG A 17 7.88 -3.12 -3.15
N VAL A 18 8.70 -4.01 -3.68
CA VAL A 18 8.44 -5.44 -3.58
C VAL A 18 9.38 -5.99 -2.54
N GLU A 19 8.82 -6.31 -1.39
CA GLU A 19 9.58 -7.03 -0.38
C GLU A 19 9.57 -8.52 -0.69
N HIS A 20 10.75 -9.07 -0.96
CA HIS A 20 10.92 -10.50 -1.18
C HIS A 20 11.15 -11.15 0.16
N ARG A 21 10.06 -11.33 0.92
CA ARG A 21 10.10 -12.21 2.09
C ARG A 21 9.95 -13.67 1.64
N PRO A 22 10.60 -14.63 2.32
CA PRO A 22 10.45 -16.05 1.99
C PRO A 22 9.00 -16.56 2.07
N ASP A 23 8.14 -15.86 2.82
CA ASP A 23 6.75 -16.22 3.09
C ASP A 23 5.73 -15.48 2.21
N VAL A 24 6.15 -14.63 1.26
CA VAL A 24 5.25 -14.03 0.27
C VAL A 24 5.04 -15.03 -0.86
N THR A 25 3.77 -15.32 -1.17
CA THR A 25 3.45 -16.27 -2.24
C THR A 25 3.59 -15.62 -3.61
N ALA A 26 3.89 -16.41 -4.66
CA ALA A 26 3.95 -15.87 -6.02
C ALA A 26 2.63 -15.21 -6.50
N PRO A 27 1.43 -15.75 -6.18
CA PRO A 27 0.16 -15.08 -6.47
C PRO A 27 0.00 -13.74 -5.76
N GLU A 28 0.35 -13.67 -4.47
CA GLU A 28 0.32 -12.42 -3.70
C GLU A 28 1.21 -11.36 -4.35
N MET A 29 2.47 -11.68 -4.63
CA MET A 29 3.40 -10.74 -5.25
C MET A 29 2.94 -10.28 -6.64
N HIS A 30 2.34 -11.19 -7.42
CA HIS A 30 1.80 -10.86 -8.73
C HIS A 30 0.67 -9.83 -8.63
N ASP A 31 -0.26 -10.02 -7.68
CA ASP A 31 -1.41 -9.16 -7.52
C ASP A 31 -1.04 -7.82 -6.85
N ASP A 32 -0.01 -7.80 -6.01
CA ASP A 32 0.59 -6.58 -5.45
C ASP A 32 1.20 -5.70 -6.56
N ILE A 33 1.98 -6.31 -7.47
CA ILE A 33 2.55 -5.61 -8.63
C ILE A 33 1.45 -5.04 -9.51
N ILE A 34 0.41 -5.82 -9.82
CA ILE A 34 -0.68 -5.36 -10.67
C ILE A 34 -1.47 -4.24 -9.99
N SER A 35 -1.77 -4.35 -8.70
CA SER A 35 -2.54 -3.35 -7.97
C SER A 35 -1.80 -2.03 -7.94
N TYR A 36 -0.51 -2.06 -7.62
CA TYR A 36 0.32 -0.87 -7.72
C TYR A 36 0.35 -0.27 -9.14
N LEU A 37 0.60 -1.09 -10.16
CA LEU A 37 0.64 -0.60 -11.54
C LEU A 37 -0.70 -0.02 -11.96
N GLY A 38 -1.82 -0.61 -11.55
CA GLY A 38 -3.17 -0.15 -11.82
C GLY A 38 -3.49 1.18 -11.14
N GLU A 39 -3.26 1.28 -9.84
CA GLU A 39 -3.62 2.46 -9.05
C GLU A 39 -2.73 3.68 -9.33
N PHE A 40 -1.42 3.46 -9.49
CA PHE A 40 -0.44 4.55 -9.52
C PHE A 40 0.07 4.83 -10.92
N ARG A 41 0.38 3.82 -11.74
CA ARG A 41 0.98 4.03 -13.07
C ARG A 41 -0.06 4.12 -14.18
N PHE A 42 -1.06 3.25 -14.14
CA PHE A 42 -2.19 3.27 -15.03
C PHE A 42 -3.35 4.09 -14.49
N GLN A 43 -3.36 4.47 -13.20
CA GLN A 43 -4.37 5.33 -12.57
C GLN A 43 -5.81 4.93 -12.94
N VAL A 44 -6.14 3.64 -12.84
CA VAL A 44 -7.50 3.15 -13.10
C VAL A 44 -8.48 3.85 -12.16
N GLN A 45 -9.60 4.33 -12.71
CA GLN A 45 -10.64 5.06 -11.97
C GLN A 45 -11.32 4.17 -10.92
N LYS A 46 -11.53 2.89 -11.23
CA LYS A 46 -12.09 1.89 -10.31
C LYS A 46 -11.17 0.68 -10.16
N TYR A 47 -10.73 0.42 -8.94
CA TYR A 47 -9.90 -0.73 -8.64
C TYR A 47 -10.49 -1.60 -7.53
N ASP A 48 -10.70 -2.89 -7.83
CA ASP A 48 -11.33 -3.85 -6.92
C ASP A 48 -10.31 -4.60 -6.07
N TYR A 49 -10.66 -4.80 -4.80
CA TYR A 49 -9.95 -5.59 -3.82
C TYR A 49 -10.89 -6.63 -3.23
N ASN A 50 -10.29 -7.78 -2.87
CA ASN A 50 -10.94 -8.74 -2.02
C ASN A 50 -10.20 -8.76 -0.68
N LEU A 51 -10.97 -8.71 0.40
CA LEU A 51 -10.48 -8.77 1.77
C LEU A 51 -11.25 -9.88 2.50
N SER A 52 -10.68 -10.36 3.59
CA SER A 52 -11.38 -11.30 4.46
C SER A 52 -11.38 -10.82 5.90
N LEU A 53 -12.53 -10.85 6.55
CA LEU A 53 -12.62 -10.73 7.99
C LEU A 53 -12.59 -12.14 8.57
N SER A 54 -11.68 -12.44 9.48
CA SER A 54 -11.61 -13.76 10.11
C SER A 54 -11.40 -13.62 11.61
N ARG A 55 -11.85 -14.62 12.36
CA ARG A 55 -11.65 -14.67 13.81
C ARG A 55 -10.22 -15.11 14.13
N GLN A 56 -9.47 -14.27 14.84
CA GLN A 56 -8.12 -14.57 15.34
C GLN A 56 -8.13 -14.42 16.86
N GLY A 57 -8.25 -15.56 17.54
CA GLY A 57 -8.56 -15.58 18.98
C GLY A 57 -9.94 -14.99 19.27
N ASP A 58 -10.01 -14.04 20.20
CA ASP A 58 -11.27 -13.41 20.60
C ASP A 58 -11.65 -12.18 19.75
N ARG A 59 -10.92 -11.89 18.67
CA ARG A 59 -11.12 -10.69 17.87
C ARG A 59 -11.32 -11.01 16.39
N TRP A 60 -12.25 -10.29 15.78
CA TRP A 60 -12.32 -10.20 14.33
C TRP A 60 -11.16 -9.36 13.80
N ARG A 61 -10.57 -9.82 12.70
CA ARG A 61 -9.43 -9.18 12.03
C ARG A 61 -9.67 -9.11 10.54
N LEU A 62 -9.54 -7.92 9.99
CA LEU A 62 -9.58 -7.70 8.54
C LEU A 62 -8.19 -8.01 8.00
N GLY A 63 -8.09 -8.95 7.07
CA GLY A 63 -6.83 -9.38 6.50
C GLY A 63 -6.90 -9.60 5.01
N ASP A 64 -5.73 -9.75 4.39
CA ASP A 64 -5.62 -10.09 2.97
C ASP A 64 -6.12 -11.52 2.67
N THR A 65 -6.36 -11.80 1.39
CA THR A 65 -6.91 -13.08 0.95
C THR A 65 -5.90 -14.20 0.80
N TYR A 66 -4.59 -13.91 0.82
CA TYR A 66 -3.55 -14.91 0.60
C TYR A 66 -3.11 -15.57 1.91
N ARG A 67 -2.71 -14.74 2.89
CA ARG A 67 -2.12 -15.18 4.15
C ARG A 67 -3.02 -14.88 5.35
N GLY A 68 -4.09 -14.09 5.16
CA GLY A 68 -4.93 -13.64 6.26
C GLY A 68 -4.18 -12.72 7.22
N GLU A 69 -3.11 -12.07 6.75
CA GLU A 69 -2.36 -11.15 7.60
C GLU A 69 -3.25 -9.92 7.89
N PRO A 70 -3.42 -9.54 9.16
CA PRO A 70 -4.29 -8.41 9.47
C PRO A 70 -3.80 -7.11 8.83
N MET A 71 -4.70 -6.38 8.20
CA MET A 71 -4.46 -5.06 7.61
C MET A 71 -3.96 -4.07 8.67
N THR A 72 -4.42 -4.20 9.92
CA THR A 72 -3.89 -3.42 11.06
C THR A 72 -2.41 -3.70 11.33
N THR A 73 -1.96 -4.95 11.20
CA THR A 73 -0.53 -5.32 11.35
C THR A 73 0.30 -4.70 10.24
N LYS A 74 -0.23 -4.67 9.03
CA LYS A 74 0.43 -4.08 7.89
C LYS A 74 0.44 -2.53 7.95
N ALA A 75 -0.63 -1.90 8.43
CA ALA A 75 -0.71 -0.45 8.61
C ALA A 75 0.22 0.06 9.73
N HIS A 76 0.24 -0.64 10.87
CA HIS A 76 1.18 -0.35 11.97
C HIS A 76 2.62 -0.35 11.46
N ARG A 77 2.91 -1.21 10.52
CA ARG A 77 4.24 -1.40 9.99
C ARG A 77 4.66 -0.33 9.00
N ALA A 78 3.76 0.08 8.10
CA ALA A 78 3.97 1.27 7.27
C ALA A 78 4.24 2.51 8.15
N MET A 79 3.52 2.65 9.27
CA MET A 79 3.79 3.69 10.27
C MET A 79 5.21 3.55 10.86
N MET A 80 5.63 2.35 11.28
CA MET A 80 6.98 2.14 11.82
C MET A 80 8.09 2.48 10.82
N GLU A 81 7.87 2.22 9.53
CA GLU A 81 8.82 2.59 8.48
C GLU A 81 9.02 4.10 8.40
N ARG A 82 7.92 4.87 8.41
CA ARG A 82 7.98 6.33 8.39
C ARG A 82 8.63 6.91 9.64
N ILE A 83 8.36 6.34 10.81
CA ILE A 83 9.06 6.71 12.07
C ILE A 83 10.56 6.52 11.91
N ALA A 84 10.98 5.38 11.35
CA ALA A 84 12.40 5.08 11.16
C ALA A 84 13.10 6.06 10.20
N TRP A 85 12.36 6.74 9.34
CA TRP A 85 12.88 7.77 8.42
C TRP A 85 12.64 9.20 8.90
N GLY A 86 12.01 9.40 10.06
CA GLY A 86 11.69 10.73 10.58
C GLY A 86 10.61 11.46 9.78
N GLU A 87 9.73 10.71 9.11
CA GLU A 87 8.61 11.27 8.33
C GLU A 87 7.34 11.42 9.19
N PRO A 88 6.41 12.32 8.82
CA PRO A 88 5.13 12.46 9.50
C PRO A 88 4.32 11.17 9.41
N THR A 89 3.70 10.73 10.51
CA THR A 89 2.95 9.45 10.63
C THR A 89 1.44 9.62 10.76
N HIS A 90 0.95 10.86 10.81
CA HIS A 90 -0.42 11.16 11.22
C HIS A 90 -1.49 10.49 10.33
N ARG A 91 -1.21 10.29 9.03
CA ARG A 91 -2.10 9.56 8.12
C ARG A 91 -2.09 8.07 8.36
N GLU A 92 -0.93 7.45 8.56
CA GLU A 92 -0.83 6.02 8.87
C GLU A 92 -1.45 5.70 10.24
N GLU A 93 -1.32 6.61 11.21
CA GLU A 93 -2.02 6.53 12.50
C GLU A 93 -3.55 6.64 12.32
N ALA A 94 -4.00 7.56 11.47
CA ALA A 94 -5.41 7.74 11.14
C ALA A 94 -5.99 6.49 10.44
N GLU A 95 -5.27 5.92 9.48
CA GLU A 95 -5.63 4.70 8.77
C GLU A 95 -5.63 3.48 9.68
N PHE A 96 -4.63 3.31 10.55
CA PHE A 96 -4.61 2.25 11.56
C PHE A 96 -5.82 2.35 12.51
N THR A 97 -6.17 3.57 12.91
CA THR A 97 -7.37 3.84 13.71
C THR A 97 -8.64 3.45 12.94
N GLY A 98 -8.75 3.87 11.68
CA GLY A 98 -9.87 3.54 10.80
C GLY A 98 -10.04 2.04 10.61
N LEU A 99 -8.96 1.31 10.31
CA LEU A 99 -8.98 -0.15 10.19
C LEU A 99 -9.45 -0.84 11.47
N THR A 100 -8.97 -0.38 12.63
CA THR A 100 -9.41 -0.93 13.92
C THR A 100 -10.90 -0.67 14.16
N PHE A 101 -11.39 0.52 13.80
CA PHE A 101 -12.80 0.87 13.92
C PHE A 101 -13.69 0.10 12.92
N LEU A 102 -13.18 -0.14 11.71
CA LEU A 102 -13.85 -0.95 10.70
C LEU A 102 -13.95 -2.42 11.15
N GLU A 103 -12.88 -3.00 11.71
CA GLU A 103 -12.90 -4.36 12.28
C GLU A 103 -14.01 -4.53 13.33
N GLN A 104 -14.22 -3.51 14.17
CA GLN A 104 -15.28 -3.52 15.18
C GLN A 104 -16.67 -3.50 14.56
N GLN A 105 -16.92 -2.61 13.59
CA GLN A 105 -18.21 -2.53 12.92
C GLN A 105 -18.53 -3.80 12.10
N LEU A 106 -17.51 -4.38 11.46
CA LEU A 106 -17.67 -5.58 10.65
C LEU A 106 -17.94 -6.84 11.46
N ALA A 107 -17.60 -6.87 12.75
CA ALA A 107 -17.90 -7.99 13.64
C ALA A 107 -19.40 -8.33 13.64
N ASP A 108 -20.25 -7.29 13.62
CA ASP A 108 -21.71 -7.41 13.66
C ASP A 108 -22.39 -7.19 12.29
N ALA A 109 -21.59 -6.94 11.24
CA ALA A 109 -22.10 -6.71 9.89
C ALA A 109 -22.61 -8.01 9.23
N GLN A 110 -23.69 -7.91 8.46
CA GLN A 110 -24.32 -9.03 7.78
C GLN A 110 -24.03 -9.01 6.28
N THR A 111 -24.24 -10.15 5.63
CA THR A 111 -24.19 -10.23 4.16
C THR A 111 -25.12 -9.19 3.52
N GLY A 112 -24.58 -8.40 2.59
CA GLY A 112 -25.29 -7.30 1.92
C GLY A 112 -24.99 -5.91 2.52
N ASP A 113 -24.48 -5.83 3.74
CA ASP A 113 -24.11 -4.54 4.36
C ASP A 113 -23.01 -3.86 3.54
N SER A 114 -23.11 -2.54 3.45
CA SER A 114 -22.20 -1.71 2.64
C SER A 114 -21.15 -1.04 3.51
N ILE A 115 -19.96 -0.84 2.97
CA ILE A 115 -18.83 -0.18 3.63
C ILE A 115 -18.53 1.08 2.84
N ILE A 116 -18.45 2.22 3.53
CA ILE A 116 -18.02 3.49 2.94
C ILE A 116 -16.80 3.99 3.70
N TRP A 117 -15.74 4.35 2.99
CA TRP A 117 -14.54 4.92 3.59
C TRP A 117 -13.88 5.89 2.60
N PHE A 118 -13.19 6.91 3.09
CA PHE A 118 -12.58 7.92 2.23
C PHE A 118 -11.13 8.19 2.63
N SER A 119 -10.31 8.41 1.60
CA SER A 119 -8.95 8.93 1.73
C SER A 119 -8.82 10.17 0.85
N PRO A 120 -9.13 11.37 1.38
CA PRO A 120 -8.89 12.61 0.66
C PRO A 120 -7.40 12.81 0.35
N PRO A 121 -7.06 13.69 -0.62
CA PRO A 121 -5.69 14.01 -0.97
C PRO A 121 -4.84 14.37 0.24
N GLY A 122 -3.61 13.85 0.28
CA GLY A 122 -2.64 14.21 1.30
C GLY A 122 -1.84 15.46 0.92
N PRO A 123 -1.00 15.97 1.83
CA PRO A 123 -0.16 17.13 1.53
C PRO A 123 0.90 16.82 0.46
N LYS A 124 0.99 17.64 -0.60
CA LYS A 124 2.04 17.52 -1.63
C LYS A 124 3.46 17.52 -1.08
N SER A 125 3.68 18.23 0.04
CA SER A 125 4.98 18.29 0.71
C SER A 125 5.48 16.93 1.19
N GLN A 126 4.57 15.98 1.40
CA GLN A 126 4.81 14.60 1.81
C GLN A 126 4.76 13.60 0.64
N GLY A 127 4.66 14.07 -0.61
CA GLY A 127 4.66 13.20 -1.78
C GLY A 127 3.30 12.76 -2.29
N TYR A 128 2.22 13.16 -1.62
CA TYR A 128 0.87 12.88 -2.09
C TYR A 128 0.53 13.70 -3.34
N GLY A 129 -0.33 13.14 -4.19
CA GLY A 129 -0.82 13.81 -5.38
C GLY A 129 -2.13 14.51 -5.15
N ASP A 130 -2.63 15.13 -6.21
CA ASP A 130 -3.89 15.85 -6.20
C ASP A 130 -5.14 14.95 -6.20
N TYR A 131 -5.00 13.63 -6.08
CA TYR A 131 -6.13 12.71 -6.12
C TYR A 131 -6.49 12.18 -4.73
N GLY A 132 -7.75 11.78 -4.59
CA GLY A 132 -8.27 11.09 -3.41
C GLY A 132 -9.01 9.81 -3.80
N PHE A 133 -9.40 9.04 -2.80
CA PHE A 133 -10.16 7.81 -3.00
C PHE A 133 -11.45 7.80 -2.19
N GLY A 134 -12.51 7.33 -2.82
CA GLY A 134 -13.72 6.83 -2.17
C GLY A 134 -13.78 5.32 -2.27
N PHE A 135 -13.75 4.67 -1.13
CA PHE A 135 -13.87 3.24 -1.05
C PHE A 135 -15.33 2.86 -0.79
N GLU A 136 -15.90 2.09 -1.71
CA GLU A 136 -17.18 1.43 -1.53
C GLU A 136 -16.93 -0.07 -1.34
N GLY A 137 -17.61 -0.70 -0.40
CA GLY A 137 -17.45 -2.12 -0.15
C GLY A 137 -18.73 -2.81 0.21
N ARG A 138 -18.72 -4.14 0.19
CA ARG A 138 -19.85 -4.97 0.56
C ARG A 138 -19.39 -6.26 1.22
N VAL A 139 -20.12 -6.69 2.25
CA VAL A 139 -20.00 -8.04 2.80
C VAL A 139 -20.72 -9.00 1.84
N ILE A 140 -19.95 -9.86 1.18
CA ILE A 140 -20.45 -10.74 0.11
C ILE A 140 -20.98 -12.07 0.64
N SER A 141 -20.31 -12.60 1.65
CA SER A 141 -20.71 -13.84 2.30
C SER A 141 -20.18 -13.88 3.72
N GLU A 142 -20.89 -14.60 4.56
CA GLU A 142 -20.56 -14.82 5.96
C GLU A 142 -20.71 -16.31 6.28
N ASN A 143 -19.71 -16.85 6.96
CA ASN A 143 -19.84 -18.06 7.75
C ASN A 143 -19.41 -17.74 9.20
N GLU A 144 -19.58 -18.68 10.13
CA GLU A 144 -19.40 -18.44 11.57
C GLU A 144 -18.03 -17.82 11.93
N ASP A 145 -16.97 -18.12 11.17
CA ASP A 145 -15.60 -17.71 11.49
C ASP A 145 -14.96 -16.77 10.47
N LYS A 146 -15.64 -16.48 9.35
CA LYS A 146 -15.09 -15.72 8.23
C LYS A 146 -16.16 -14.97 7.43
N LYS A 147 -15.86 -13.72 7.10
CA LYS A 147 -16.63 -12.89 6.16
C LYS A 147 -15.78 -12.55 4.94
N SER A 148 -16.36 -12.68 3.75
CA SER A 148 -15.75 -12.23 2.49
C SER A 148 -16.19 -10.80 2.21
N ILE A 149 -15.22 -9.91 1.97
CA ILE A 149 -15.47 -8.49 1.73
C ILE A 149 -14.91 -8.14 0.36
N ARG A 150 -15.74 -7.49 -0.45
CA ARG A 150 -15.28 -6.84 -1.68
C ARG A 150 -15.25 -5.35 -1.46
N MET A 151 -14.18 -4.70 -1.89
CA MET A 151 -14.05 -3.25 -1.88
C MET A 151 -13.63 -2.75 -3.26
N THR A 152 -14.06 -1.55 -3.62
CA THR A 152 -13.66 -0.86 -4.83
C THR A 152 -13.15 0.52 -4.42
N ALA A 153 -11.91 0.84 -4.79
CA ALA A 153 -11.40 2.21 -4.70
C ALA A 153 -11.80 2.97 -5.96
N ASN A 154 -12.57 4.04 -5.76
CA ASN A 154 -12.91 5.03 -6.78
C ASN A 154 -11.93 6.19 -6.65
N ARG A 155 -11.15 6.43 -7.70
CA ARG A 155 -10.13 7.49 -7.77
C ARG A 155 -10.76 8.78 -8.28
N PHE A 156 -10.60 9.86 -7.54
CA PHE A 156 -11.08 11.19 -7.91
C PHE A 156 -9.89 12.13 -8.09
N GLU A 157 -9.86 12.89 -9.18
CA GLU A 157 -8.79 13.84 -9.48
C GLU A 157 -9.15 15.24 -8.97
N ARG A 158 -8.26 15.84 -8.16
CA ARG A 158 -8.43 17.16 -7.52
C ARG A 158 -9.69 17.32 -6.65
N PRO A 159 -10.11 16.34 -5.85
CA PRO A 159 -11.28 16.49 -4.99
C PRO A 159 -10.99 17.41 -3.78
N THR A 160 -12.00 18.12 -3.30
CA THR A 160 -11.93 18.96 -2.09
C THR A 160 -12.50 18.24 -0.86
N LEU A 161 -12.14 18.69 0.34
CA LEU A 161 -12.70 18.15 1.59
C LEU A 161 -14.21 18.40 1.69
N GLU A 162 -14.70 19.51 1.13
CA GLU A 162 -16.12 19.84 1.06
C GLU A 162 -16.88 18.79 0.24
N GLN A 163 -16.35 18.37 -0.91
CA GLN A 163 -16.94 17.31 -1.73
C GLN A 163 -16.99 15.98 -0.96
N PHE A 164 -15.91 15.60 -0.25
CA PHE A 164 -15.94 14.41 0.60
C PHE A 164 -16.97 14.51 1.73
N ASN A 165 -17.11 15.66 2.38
CA ASN A 165 -18.13 15.88 3.42
C ASN A 165 -19.55 15.79 2.86
N GLU A 166 -19.78 16.35 1.67
CA GLU A 166 -21.06 16.27 0.96
C GLU A 166 -21.44 14.83 0.67
N VAL A 167 -20.53 14.07 0.04
CA VAL A 167 -20.74 12.65 -0.27
C VAL A 167 -20.96 11.84 1.00
N PHE A 168 -20.14 12.05 2.03
CA PHE A 168 -20.29 11.35 3.31
C PHE A 168 -21.67 11.59 3.92
N ARG A 169 -22.16 12.84 3.88
CA ARG A 169 -23.50 13.19 4.35
C ARG A 169 -24.60 12.50 3.55
N HIS A 170 -24.47 12.43 2.23
CA HIS A 170 -25.46 11.78 1.37
C HIS A 170 -25.51 10.26 1.56
N LEU A 171 -24.35 9.60 1.67
CA LEU A 171 -24.29 8.14 1.78
C LEU A 171 -24.58 7.64 3.21
N VAL A 172 -24.06 8.34 4.22
CA VAL A 172 -24.10 7.88 5.62
C VAL A 172 -25.24 8.54 6.41
N GLY A 173 -25.74 9.69 5.98
CA GLY A 173 -26.78 10.44 6.69
C GLY A 173 -26.32 11.07 8.02
N SER A 174 -25.00 11.12 8.28
CA SER A 174 -24.44 11.62 9.53
C SER A 174 -24.10 13.11 9.48
N GLY A 175 -24.01 13.75 10.66
CA GLY A 175 -23.50 15.12 10.82
C GLY A 175 -21.98 15.24 10.78
N PHE A 176 -21.27 14.24 10.24
CA PHE A 176 -19.81 14.29 10.11
C PHE A 176 -19.38 15.48 9.25
N ASN A 177 -18.34 16.17 9.71
CA ASN A 177 -17.78 17.34 9.04
C ASN A 177 -16.26 17.37 9.24
N GLY A 178 -15.54 16.52 8.51
CA GLY A 178 -14.09 16.42 8.56
C GLY A 178 -13.43 17.72 8.11
N GLN A 179 -12.52 18.24 8.93
CA GLN A 179 -11.74 19.45 8.65
C GLN A 179 -10.36 19.12 8.07
N HIS A 180 -9.91 17.88 8.25
CA HIS A 180 -8.64 17.37 7.78
C HIS A 180 -8.84 16.03 7.08
N ALA A 181 -7.96 15.71 6.12
CA ALA A 181 -8.03 14.43 5.40
C ALA A 181 -7.94 13.21 6.35
N ASP A 182 -7.20 13.35 7.45
CA ASP A 182 -7.06 12.35 8.49
C ASP A 182 -8.37 12.02 9.19
N ASP A 183 -9.31 12.98 9.27
CA ASP A 183 -10.61 12.75 9.91
C ASP A 183 -11.39 11.69 9.14
N PHE A 184 -11.32 11.70 7.82
CA PHE A 184 -11.97 10.72 6.94
C PHE A 184 -11.31 9.35 7.05
N LEU A 185 -9.97 9.31 7.12
CA LEU A 185 -9.22 8.06 7.29
C LEU A 185 -9.59 7.35 8.60
N ARG A 186 -9.91 8.09 9.67
CA ARG A 186 -10.31 7.51 10.96
C ARG A 186 -11.74 6.95 10.99
N MET A 187 -12.56 7.28 9.99
CA MET A 187 -14.02 7.15 10.06
C MET A 187 -14.62 6.32 8.90
N PRO A 188 -14.17 5.07 8.68
CA PRO A 188 -14.95 4.14 7.86
C PRO A 188 -16.30 3.84 8.52
N VAL A 189 -17.33 3.59 7.71
CA VAL A 189 -18.68 3.30 8.18
C VAL A 189 -19.26 2.07 7.50
N VAL A 190 -19.84 1.17 8.31
CA VAL A 190 -20.68 0.07 7.83
C VAL A 190 -22.15 0.46 7.90
N ILE A 191 -22.83 0.41 6.77
CA ILE A 191 -24.24 0.77 6.62
C ILE A 191 -25.07 -0.50 6.51
N LYS A 192 -25.97 -0.68 7.48
CA LYS A 192 -26.86 -1.84 7.57
C LYS A 192 -27.95 -1.80 6.48
N GLY A 193 -28.27 -2.96 5.93
CA GLY A 193 -29.30 -3.09 4.88
C GLY A 193 -28.81 -2.74 3.47
N GLY A 194 -27.57 -2.27 3.36
CA GLY A 194 -26.88 -2.02 2.11
C GLY A 194 -27.33 -0.76 1.37
N LEU A 195 -26.40 -0.17 0.62
CA LEU A 195 -26.67 0.83 -0.40
C LEU A 195 -26.60 0.16 -1.78
N SER A 196 -27.48 0.56 -2.70
CA SER A 196 -27.38 0.11 -4.08
C SER A 196 -26.18 0.75 -4.76
N ASN A 197 -25.54 0.04 -5.70
CA ASN A 197 -24.36 0.56 -6.39
C ASN A 197 -24.74 1.77 -7.24
N GLU A 198 -25.92 1.76 -7.84
CA GLU A 198 -26.45 2.86 -8.66
C GLU A 198 -26.60 4.15 -7.83
N PHE A 199 -26.97 4.01 -6.55
CA PHE A 199 -27.08 5.17 -5.66
C PHE A 199 -25.70 5.73 -5.29
N ILE A 200 -24.72 4.87 -4.98
CA ILE A 200 -23.35 5.31 -4.68
C ILE A 200 -22.73 6.00 -5.90
N GLU A 201 -22.85 5.38 -7.08
CA GLU A 201 -22.34 5.93 -8.34
C GLU A 201 -22.98 7.29 -8.66
N LEU A 202 -24.29 7.43 -8.46
CA LEU A 202 -24.97 8.71 -8.65
C LEU A 202 -24.43 9.80 -7.72
N VAL A 203 -24.20 9.48 -6.44
CA VAL A 203 -23.65 10.44 -5.47
C VAL A 203 -22.21 10.82 -5.84
N PHE A 204 -21.36 9.85 -6.21
CA PHE A 204 -19.99 10.12 -6.64
C PHE A 204 -19.94 10.96 -7.92
N ALA A 205 -20.76 10.63 -8.92
CA ALA A 205 -20.84 11.39 -10.17
C ALA A 205 -21.24 12.84 -9.93
N ASN A 206 -22.25 13.09 -9.07
CA ASN A 206 -22.75 14.43 -8.79
C ASN A 206 -21.76 15.29 -8.00
N SER A 207 -21.06 14.73 -7.01
CA SER A 207 -20.21 15.53 -6.13
C SER A 207 -18.76 15.65 -6.62
N PHE A 208 -18.24 14.66 -7.36
CA PHE A 208 -16.83 14.65 -7.83
C PHE A 208 -16.65 14.85 -9.34
N GLU A 209 -17.73 15.09 -10.10
CA GLU A 209 -17.69 15.08 -11.58
C GLU A 209 -17.11 13.76 -12.13
N PHE A 210 -17.43 12.66 -11.44
CA PHE A 210 -16.85 11.36 -11.74
C PHE A 210 -17.51 10.73 -12.98
N ASP A 211 -16.83 10.81 -14.12
CA ASP A 211 -17.21 10.15 -15.37
C ASP A 211 -16.41 8.86 -15.56
N TYR A 212 -17.04 7.72 -15.25
CA TYR A 212 -16.41 6.41 -15.31
C TYR A 212 -16.34 5.90 -16.77
N ASP A 213 -15.13 5.63 -17.25
CA ASP A 213 -14.92 4.95 -18.53
C ASP A 213 -14.75 3.43 -18.32
N PRO A 214 -15.77 2.59 -18.57
CA PRO A 214 -15.66 1.15 -18.42
C PRO A 214 -14.60 0.52 -19.34
N ASN A 215 -14.23 1.18 -20.44
CA ASN A 215 -13.18 0.70 -21.33
C ASN A 215 -11.79 0.91 -20.74
N GLU A 216 -11.61 1.80 -19.76
CA GLU A 216 -10.32 1.97 -19.08
C GLU A 216 -9.88 0.67 -18.40
N ARG A 217 -10.81 -0.02 -17.73
CA ARG A 217 -10.51 -1.29 -17.08
C ARG A 217 -10.16 -2.38 -18.09
N VAL A 218 -10.92 -2.46 -19.18
CA VAL A 218 -10.66 -3.42 -20.27
C VAL A 218 -9.26 -3.20 -20.87
N ARG A 219 -8.89 -1.94 -21.10
CA ARG A 219 -7.55 -1.57 -21.60
C ARG A 219 -6.46 -1.92 -20.61
N PHE A 220 -6.65 -1.63 -19.31
CA PHE A 220 -5.73 -2.03 -18.26
C PHE A 220 -5.52 -3.55 -18.24
N ASP A 221 -6.61 -4.32 -18.21
CA ASP A 221 -6.56 -5.78 -18.16
C ASP A 221 -5.85 -6.36 -19.40
N ALA A 222 -6.05 -5.76 -20.58
CA ALA A 222 -5.32 -6.12 -21.80
C ALA A 222 -3.82 -5.86 -21.68
N VAL A 223 -3.41 -4.68 -21.19
CA VAL A 223 -2.00 -4.35 -20.94
C VAL A 223 -1.39 -5.34 -19.95
N ILE A 224 -2.08 -5.63 -18.85
CA ILE A 224 -1.61 -6.59 -17.85
C ILE A 224 -1.43 -7.97 -18.47
N LYS A 225 -2.46 -8.49 -19.15
CA LYS A 225 -2.44 -9.83 -19.75
C LYS A 225 -1.34 -10.00 -20.79
N HIS A 226 -1.15 -9.03 -21.67
CA HIS A 226 -0.31 -9.19 -22.86
C HIS A 226 1.11 -8.62 -22.71
N ARG A 227 1.30 -7.57 -21.90
CA ARG A 227 2.60 -6.88 -21.76
C ARG A 227 3.28 -7.15 -20.42
N ILE A 228 2.53 -7.17 -19.32
CA ILE A 228 3.12 -7.12 -17.97
C ILE A 228 3.21 -8.50 -17.32
N ARG A 229 2.16 -9.31 -17.39
CA ARG A 229 2.13 -10.63 -16.75
C ARG A 229 3.29 -11.55 -17.16
N PRO A 230 3.71 -11.62 -18.44
CA PRO A 230 4.91 -12.36 -18.83
C PRO A 230 6.17 -11.84 -18.13
N LEU A 231 6.33 -10.53 -18.01
CA LEU A 231 7.47 -9.89 -17.35
C LEU A 231 7.47 -10.15 -15.84
N ILE A 232 6.31 -10.08 -15.18
CA ILE A 232 6.18 -10.46 -13.76
C ILE A 232 6.62 -11.91 -13.60
N ASN A 233 6.13 -12.83 -14.42
CA ASN A 233 6.50 -14.24 -14.33
C ASN A 233 8.02 -14.42 -14.50
N GLU A 234 8.64 -13.87 -15.54
CA GLU A 234 10.09 -13.94 -15.72
C GLU A 234 10.87 -13.30 -14.55
N TYR A 235 10.39 -12.18 -14.03
CA TYR A 235 10.98 -11.50 -12.87
C TYR A 235 10.94 -12.40 -11.64
N MET A 236 9.80 -13.02 -11.35
CA MET A 236 9.63 -13.92 -10.20
C MET A 236 10.57 -15.13 -10.25
N HIS A 237 10.80 -15.68 -11.43
CA HIS A 237 11.69 -16.83 -11.61
C HIS A 237 13.18 -16.46 -11.50
N SER A 238 13.57 -15.29 -12.02
CA SER A 238 14.98 -14.93 -12.18
C SER A 238 15.52 -14.00 -11.09
N GLN A 239 14.66 -13.39 -10.29
CA GLN A 239 15.07 -12.31 -9.39
C GLN A 239 16.10 -12.69 -8.35
N LYS A 240 16.08 -13.93 -7.82
CA LYS A 240 17.05 -14.37 -6.81
C LYS A 240 18.49 -14.27 -7.34
N ASP A 241 18.66 -14.47 -8.64
CA ASP A 241 19.95 -14.47 -9.32
C ASP A 241 20.30 -13.11 -9.95
N MET A 242 19.37 -12.16 -9.97
CA MET A 242 19.59 -10.80 -10.49
C MET A 242 20.36 -9.92 -9.50
N SER A 243 21.20 -9.03 -10.04
CA SER A 243 21.78 -7.93 -9.27
C SER A 243 20.69 -6.95 -8.81
N ILE A 244 20.95 -6.21 -7.72
CA ILE A 244 20.00 -5.21 -7.20
C ILE A 244 19.61 -4.19 -8.29
N SER A 245 20.60 -3.66 -9.02
CA SER A 245 20.37 -2.74 -10.15
C SER A 245 19.42 -3.32 -11.18
N ASP A 246 19.61 -4.60 -11.53
CA ASP A 246 18.80 -5.27 -12.52
C ASP A 246 17.36 -5.49 -12.06
N ARG A 247 17.16 -5.79 -10.77
CA ARG A 247 15.81 -5.91 -10.21
C ARG A 247 15.09 -4.57 -10.24
N ILE A 248 15.77 -3.48 -9.88
CA ILE A 248 15.21 -2.12 -9.96
C ILE A 248 14.84 -1.79 -11.42
N LYS A 249 15.72 -2.05 -12.38
CA LYS A 249 15.45 -1.83 -13.80
C LYS A 249 14.27 -2.67 -14.31
N SER A 250 14.07 -3.89 -13.80
CA SER A 250 12.90 -4.70 -14.13
C SER A 250 11.59 -4.04 -13.68
N ILE A 251 11.56 -3.53 -12.45
CA ILE A 251 10.40 -2.79 -11.93
C ILE A 251 10.15 -1.53 -12.76
N HIS A 252 11.20 -0.73 -13.00
CA HIS A 252 11.10 0.46 -13.84
C HIS A 252 10.58 0.15 -15.24
N ALA A 253 11.01 -0.95 -15.85
CA ALA A 253 10.53 -1.37 -17.15
C ALA A 253 9.02 -1.63 -17.14
N MET A 254 8.50 -2.33 -16.13
CA MET A 254 7.06 -2.55 -15.99
C MET A 254 6.29 -1.24 -15.78
N GLU A 255 6.80 -0.35 -14.93
CA GLU A 255 6.19 0.96 -14.68
C GLU A 255 6.12 1.82 -15.95
N ASN A 256 7.23 1.95 -16.68
CA ASN A 256 7.30 2.73 -17.91
C ASN A 256 6.44 2.14 -19.04
N ILE A 257 6.37 0.80 -19.14
CA ILE A 257 5.47 0.13 -20.10
C ILE A 257 4.00 0.47 -19.82
N VAL A 258 3.59 0.45 -18.56
CA VAL A 258 2.21 0.76 -18.16
C VAL A 258 1.90 2.25 -18.39
N THR A 259 2.83 3.14 -18.05
CA THR A 259 2.67 4.58 -18.28
C THR A 259 2.61 4.91 -19.78
N GLU A 260 3.45 4.29 -20.61
CA GLU A 260 3.40 4.43 -22.07
C GLU A 260 2.06 3.92 -22.62
N ALA A 261 1.59 2.77 -22.14
CA ALA A 261 0.30 2.22 -22.54
C ALA A 261 -0.86 3.15 -22.20
N ARG A 262 -0.85 3.80 -21.02
CA ARG A 262 -1.85 4.83 -20.64
C ARG A 262 -1.82 6.06 -21.56
N ARG A 263 -0.65 6.50 -22.01
CA ARG A 263 -0.55 7.64 -22.94
C ARG A 263 -1.08 7.34 -24.34
N ASN A 264 -0.93 6.09 -24.78
CA ASN A 264 -1.28 5.65 -26.13
C ASN A 264 -2.72 5.10 -26.26
N LEU A 265 -3.58 5.30 -25.25
CA LEU A 265 -4.94 4.74 -25.18
C LEU A 265 -5.89 5.20 -26.29
N SER A 266 -5.53 6.21 -27.08
CA SER A 266 -6.32 6.67 -28.24
C SER A 266 -6.32 5.69 -29.41
N SER A 267 -5.56 4.59 -29.36
CA SER A 267 -5.47 3.60 -30.45
C SER A 267 -5.58 2.17 -29.92
N GLU A 268 -6.81 1.67 -29.75
CA GLU A 268 -7.14 0.29 -29.31
C GLU A 268 -6.38 -0.81 -30.08
N ILE A 269 -6.02 -0.53 -31.34
CA ILE A 269 -5.38 -1.47 -32.26
C ILE A 269 -3.87 -1.69 -31.95
N VAL A 270 -3.19 -0.74 -31.31
CA VAL A 270 -1.72 -0.78 -31.15
C VAL A 270 -1.26 -1.65 -29.96
N LEU A 271 -2.15 -1.94 -29.00
CA LEU A 271 -1.79 -2.66 -27.77
C LEU A 271 -1.63 -4.18 -27.95
N LEU A 272 -2.29 -4.77 -28.96
CA LEU A 272 -2.35 -6.23 -29.17
C LEU A 272 -1.30 -6.76 -30.16
N GLU A 273 -0.72 -5.91 -31.02
CA GLU A 273 0.20 -6.32 -32.09
C GLU A 273 1.69 -6.24 -31.72
N ARG A 274 2.05 -5.66 -30.57
CA ARG A 274 3.45 -5.54 -30.15
C ARG A 274 3.97 -6.90 -29.67
N LYS A 275 5.14 -7.31 -30.21
CA LYS A 275 5.90 -8.50 -29.80
C LYS A 275 6.02 -8.56 -28.27
N VAL A 276 5.71 -9.72 -27.68
CA VAL A 276 5.95 -9.98 -26.26
C VAL A 276 7.44 -9.80 -25.98
N LEU A 277 7.77 -8.86 -25.10
CA LEU A 277 9.14 -8.57 -24.70
C LEU A 277 9.59 -9.60 -23.65
N THR A 278 10.84 -10.04 -23.74
CA THR A 278 11.50 -10.71 -22.61
C THR A 278 11.82 -9.69 -21.51
N LEU A 279 12.06 -10.14 -20.28
CA LEU A 279 12.47 -9.25 -19.20
C LEU A 279 13.81 -8.55 -19.51
N ALA A 280 14.73 -9.23 -20.20
CA ALA A 280 15.99 -8.63 -20.63
C ALA A 280 15.76 -7.49 -21.63
N ASP A 281 14.91 -7.71 -22.65
CA ASP A 281 14.57 -6.68 -23.64
C ASP A 281 13.82 -5.50 -23.00
N ALA A 282 12.87 -5.80 -22.10
CA ALA A 282 12.11 -4.80 -21.37
C ALA A 282 13.03 -3.91 -20.52
N ARG A 283 14.00 -4.49 -19.80
CA ARG A 283 15.00 -3.71 -19.05
C ARG A 283 15.87 -2.84 -19.96
N ALA A 284 16.30 -3.37 -21.10
CA ALA A 284 17.16 -2.63 -22.03
C ALA A 284 16.43 -1.41 -22.62
N GLN A 285 15.15 -1.54 -22.95
CA GLN A 285 14.36 -0.49 -23.58
C GLN A 285 13.69 0.46 -22.58
N TYR A 286 13.16 -0.07 -21.48
CA TYR A 286 12.28 0.65 -20.54
C TYR A 286 12.83 0.71 -19.10
N GLY A 287 14.01 0.16 -18.81
CA GLY A 287 14.55 0.12 -17.43
C GLY A 287 15.06 1.46 -16.87
N HIS A 288 14.86 2.57 -17.58
CA HIS A 288 15.23 3.90 -17.11
C HIS A 288 14.33 4.37 -15.96
N GLN A 289 14.76 5.35 -15.18
CA GLN A 289 13.97 5.84 -14.05
C GLN A 289 12.60 6.38 -14.55
N PRO A 290 11.49 5.89 -14.00
CA PRO A 290 10.15 6.31 -14.38
C PRO A 290 9.90 7.76 -14.01
N GLU A 291 8.99 8.40 -14.73
CA GLU A 291 8.53 9.74 -14.36
C GLU A 291 7.91 9.72 -12.95
N LYS A 292 8.10 10.83 -12.23
CA LYS A 292 7.44 11.03 -10.94
C LYS A 292 5.94 11.09 -11.17
N VAL A 293 5.23 10.11 -10.62
CA VAL A 293 3.78 10.18 -10.53
C VAL A 293 3.46 10.65 -9.11
N GLU A 294 2.70 11.74 -9.01
CA GLU A 294 2.25 12.24 -7.71
C GLU A 294 1.46 11.16 -6.97
N GLY A 295 1.49 11.14 -5.64
CA GLY A 295 0.72 10.20 -4.81
C GLY A 295 1.29 8.79 -4.69
N SER A 296 2.27 8.46 -5.52
CA SER A 296 3.31 7.53 -5.13
C SER A 296 4.33 8.32 -4.33
N CYS A 297 4.18 8.37 -3.00
CA CYS A 297 5.05 9.21 -2.17
C CYS A 297 6.52 8.92 -2.50
N PRO A 298 7.34 9.91 -2.89
CA PRO A 298 8.77 9.81 -2.78
C PRO A 298 9.16 10.29 -1.38
N VAL A 299 9.84 9.44 -0.61
CA VAL A 299 10.55 9.89 0.61
C VAL A 299 11.58 10.94 0.20
N LYS A 300 11.80 11.93 1.08
CA LYS A 300 12.91 12.87 0.99
C LYS A 300 13.98 12.47 2.01
N SER A 301 15.03 11.76 1.61
CA SER A 301 16.25 11.68 2.42
C SER A 301 17.47 12.21 1.67
N ASN A 302 18.33 12.89 2.43
CA ASN A 302 19.62 13.43 1.99
C ASN A 302 20.73 12.37 1.95
N ASN A 303 20.39 11.07 1.93
CA ASN A 303 21.35 9.97 1.92
C ASN A 303 21.37 9.26 0.56
N PRO A 304 22.47 9.31 -0.22
CA PRO A 304 22.53 8.75 -1.59
C PRO A 304 22.51 7.20 -1.66
N LEU A 305 22.15 6.51 -0.57
CA LEU A 305 22.08 5.05 -0.46
C LEU A 305 20.77 4.54 0.19
N SER A 306 19.79 5.42 0.42
CA SER A 306 18.48 5.02 0.94
C SER A 306 17.47 4.89 -0.18
N LEU A 307 16.88 3.70 -0.26
CA LEU A 307 15.80 3.34 -1.16
C LEU A 307 14.45 3.74 -0.51
N GLU A 308 13.69 4.59 -1.18
CA GLU A 308 12.78 5.60 -0.61
C GLU A 308 11.54 5.74 -1.52
N GLY A 309 10.26 5.50 -1.20
CA GLY A 309 9.48 4.94 -0.09
C GLY A 309 8.03 5.41 -0.26
N GLY A 310 7.06 4.52 -0.55
CA GLY A 310 5.71 4.92 -0.97
C GLY A 310 4.61 4.63 0.04
N SER A 311 3.72 5.59 0.29
CA SER A 311 2.41 5.39 0.95
C SER A 311 1.29 5.75 -0.03
N GLY A 312 0.35 4.84 -0.23
CA GLY A 312 -0.91 5.08 -0.95
C GLY A 312 -1.78 3.83 -1.03
N GLY A 313 -3.01 3.91 -0.53
CA GLY A 313 -4.06 2.88 -0.69
C GLY A 313 -3.89 1.60 0.15
N LEU A 314 -4.97 0.82 0.24
CA LEU A 314 -4.99 -0.53 0.84
C LEU A 314 -3.90 -1.46 0.26
N SER A 315 -3.38 -1.15 -0.93
CA SER A 315 -2.26 -1.81 -1.60
C SER A 315 -0.88 -1.44 -1.09
N ALA A 316 -0.67 -0.28 -0.46
CA ALA A 316 0.62 0.08 0.16
C ALA A 316 0.86 -0.59 1.52
N ILE A 317 -0.13 -1.32 2.02
CA ILE A 317 -0.17 -1.95 3.34
C ILE A 317 0.49 -3.34 3.25
N LEU A 318 1.74 -3.46 2.79
CA LEU A 318 2.34 -4.76 2.42
C LEU A 318 3.86 -4.90 2.68
N LEU A 319 4.42 -4.63 3.88
CA LEU A 319 5.91 -4.73 4.02
C LEU A 319 6.49 -5.16 5.40
N LYS A 320 6.59 -6.46 5.76
CA LYS A 320 7.10 -7.01 7.07
C LYS A 320 8.61 -6.80 7.20
N LEU A 321 9.04 -5.79 7.97
CA LEU A 321 10.45 -5.61 8.36
C LEU A 321 11.13 -6.96 8.70
N PRO A 322 12.30 -7.27 8.11
CA PRO A 322 13.07 -8.47 8.45
C PRO A 322 13.48 -8.46 9.92
N GLU A 323 13.73 -9.65 10.50
CA GLU A 323 14.67 -9.74 11.60
C GLU A 323 16.02 -9.18 11.12
N ASP A 324 16.49 -8.16 11.82
CA ASP A 324 17.75 -7.51 11.51
C ASP A 324 18.91 -8.46 11.83
N GLN A 325 20.04 -8.32 11.14
CA GLN A 325 21.25 -9.11 11.42
C GLN A 325 21.72 -9.05 12.89
N HIS A 326 21.24 -8.07 13.67
CA HIS A 326 21.44 -7.98 15.11
C HIS A 326 20.17 -8.24 15.96
N GLY A 327 19.24 -9.07 15.46
CA GLY A 327 18.01 -9.46 16.14
C GLY A 327 16.89 -8.41 16.09
N ALA A 328 15.94 -8.46 17.02
CA ALA A 328 14.82 -7.52 17.08
C ALA A 328 15.32 -6.06 17.03
N ARG A 329 14.73 -5.25 16.13
CA ARG A 329 15.12 -3.85 15.94
C ARG A 329 14.59 -2.95 17.04
N GLU A 330 13.55 -3.40 17.73
CA GLU A 330 12.98 -2.74 18.90
C GLU A 330 13.90 -2.96 20.11
N VAL A 331 14.47 -1.87 20.61
CA VAL A 331 15.35 -1.89 21.78
C VAL A 331 14.73 -1.03 22.88
N TYR A 332 14.43 -1.67 24.01
CA TYR A 332 13.88 -0.99 25.17
C TYR A 332 14.98 -0.22 25.92
N CYS A 333 14.84 1.10 26.02
CA CYS A 333 15.75 1.92 26.80
C CYS A 333 15.31 1.94 28.27
N LYS A 334 16.13 1.39 29.17
CA LYS A 334 15.79 1.40 30.62
C LYS A 334 15.83 2.80 31.24
N ALA A 335 16.57 3.73 30.65
CA ALA A 335 16.74 5.09 31.17
C ALA A 335 15.47 5.94 30.97
N CYS A 336 14.88 5.92 29.76
CA CYS A 336 13.65 6.67 29.48
C CYS A 336 12.38 5.81 29.48
N ARG A 337 12.51 4.49 29.66
CA ARG A 337 11.41 3.50 29.59
C ARG A 337 10.62 3.53 28.27
N LYS A 338 11.25 4.00 27.20
CA LYS A 338 10.69 4.04 25.84
C LYS A 338 11.46 3.12 24.91
N TYR A 339 10.81 2.70 23.85
CA TYR A 339 11.43 1.92 22.79
C TYR A 339 12.17 2.83 21.81
N SER A 340 13.33 2.37 21.35
CA SER A 340 14.09 2.95 20.24
C SER A 340 14.22 1.88 19.15
N ILE A 341 14.34 2.30 17.90
CA ILE A 341 14.33 1.38 16.77
C ILE A 341 15.63 1.52 16.01
N ARG A 342 16.39 0.43 15.98
CA ARG A 342 17.63 0.35 15.23
C ARG A 342 17.37 0.51 13.73
N PRO A 343 18.18 1.32 13.02
CA PRO A 343 18.23 1.27 11.56
C PRO A 343 18.65 -0.12 11.07
N GLN A 344 18.18 -0.52 9.90
CA GLN A 344 18.51 -1.83 9.33
C GLN A 344 20.03 -1.96 9.09
N GLY A 345 20.61 -3.07 9.52
CA GLY A 345 22.03 -3.38 9.42
C GLY A 345 22.94 -2.55 10.34
N ARG A 346 22.40 -1.77 11.31
CA ARG A 346 23.19 -0.87 12.17
C ARG A 346 22.77 -0.92 13.63
N LEU A 347 23.75 -0.99 14.53
CA LEU A 347 23.50 -0.85 15.95
C LEU A 347 23.15 0.60 16.31
N LEU A 348 22.33 0.80 17.35
CA LEU A 348 22.10 2.13 17.91
C LEU A 348 23.27 2.44 18.83
N ASP A 349 23.95 3.54 18.55
CA ASP A 349 24.95 4.15 19.40
C ASP A 349 24.33 4.95 20.56
N ARG A 350 23.07 5.41 20.38
CA ARG A 350 22.32 6.15 21.40
C ARG A 350 20.79 6.00 21.29
N CYS A 351 20.09 6.37 22.36
CA CYS A 351 18.64 6.53 22.40
C CYS A 351 18.17 7.65 21.50
N GLN A 352 17.15 7.34 20.69
CA GLN A 352 16.53 8.29 19.76
C GLN A 352 15.47 9.18 20.44
N THR A 353 15.15 8.93 21.72
CA THR A 353 14.22 9.79 22.46
C THR A 353 14.91 11.10 22.84
N GLU A 354 14.38 12.22 22.36
CA GLU A 354 14.92 13.58 22.50
C GLU A 354 15.18 14.01 23.96
N LYS A 355 14.44 13.45 24.93
CA LYS A 355 14.58 13.71 26.37
C LYS A 355 15.05 12.50 27.16
N CYS A 356 15.93 11.67 26.60
CA CYS A 356 16.48 10.53 27.34
C CYS A 356 17.50 11.01 28.39
N PRO A 357 17.33 10.68 29.68
CA PRO A 357 18.25 11.10 30.74
C PRO A 357 19.63 10.41 30.62
N ASP A 358 19.71 9.25 29.96
CA ASP A 358 20.96 8.60 29.57
C ASP A 358 20.81 7.96 28.18
N PRO A 359 21.16 8.70 27.11
CA PRO A 359 21.00 8.20 25.77
C PRO A 359 22.01 7.11 25.41
N THR A 360 23.10 6.92 26.16
CA THR A 360 24.11 5.89 25.84
C THR A 360 23.79 4.51 26.40
N TYR A 361 22.79 4.41 27.27
CA TYR A 361 22.35 3.17 27.93
C TYR A 361 21.81 2.09 26.97
N ILE A 362 21.68 2.40 25.66
CA ILE A 362 21.20 1.46 24.63
C ILE A 362 22.32 0.56 24.09
N ALA A 363 23.58 0.80 24.45
CA ALA A 363 24.74 0.10 23.91
C ALA A 363 24.83 -1.39 24.34
N CYS A 364 24.04 -2.21 23.66
CA CYS A 364 24.15 -3.66 23.47
C CYS A 364 24.06 -4.54 24.72
N GLY A 365 23.40 -5.70 24.56
CA GLY A 365 23.63 -6.86 25.41
C GLY A 365 25.13 -7.15 25.56
N PRO A 366 25.53 -7.88 26.63
CA PRO A 366 26.84 -7.80 27.24
C PRO A 366 27.96 -7.87 26.21
N LYS A 367 28.88 -6.89 26.25
CA LYS A 367 30.22 -7.04 25.68
C LYS A 367 30.75 -8.41 26.11
N ALA A 368 30.76 -9.38 25.20
CA ALA A 368 31.62 -10.53 25.34
C ALA A 368 33.03 -9.95 25.50
N MET A 369 33.57 -10.12 26.69
CA MET A 369 34.94 -9.76 26.99
C MET A 369 35.81 -10.47 25.95
N VAL A 370 36.54 -9.69 25.18
CA VAL A 370 37.76 -10.17 24.53
C VAL A 370 38.68 -10.63 25.67
N ALA A 371 38.94 -11.93 25.71
CA ALA A 371 40.17 -12.50 26.22
C ALA A 371 40.84 -13.21 25.03
#